data_AF-A0A2S9FRK1-F1
#
_entry.id   AF-A0A2S9FRK1-F1
#
_cell.length_a   1.000
_cell.length_b   1.000
_cell.length_c   1.000
_cell.angle_alpha   90.00
_cell.angle_beta   90.00
_cell.angle_gamma   90.00
#
_symmetry.space_group_name_H-M   'P 1'
#
loop_
_entity.id
_entity.type
_entity.pdbx_description
1 polymer ?
#
loop_
_entity_poly.entity_id
_entity_poly.type
_entity_poly.pdbx_seq_one_letter_code
_entity_poly.pdbx_strand_id
1 'polypeptide(L)' 'MTSAGATRDHGDPGDAPSVPPPLTEPVNTVRPSAAEEARTIAASTNTGTLATLTGDGDPWASFVTYGLLGGAPVL' A
#
# COMPACT_ATOMS: atom_id res chain seq x y z
N MET A 1 -18.77 21.29 -43.91
CA MET A 1 -18.79 20.45 -42.69
C MET A 1 -17.63 20.90 -41.81
N THR A 2 -17.90 21.84 -40.91
CA THR A 2 -16.94 22.32 -39.93
C THR A 2 -16.91 21.32 -38.77
N SER A 3 -15.88 20.47 -38.71
CA SER A 3 -15.63 19.66 -37.51
C SER A 3 -15.12 20.62 -36.43
N ALA A 4 -16.01 21.01 -35.52
CA ALA A 4 -15.61 21.66 -34.29
C ALA A 4 -14.79 20.63 -33.50
N GLY A 5 -13.51 20.93 -33.22
CA GLY A 5 -12.70 20.10 -32.33
C GLY A 5 -13.44 19.92 -31.00
N ALA A 6 -13.57 18.67 -30.56
CA ALA A 6 -14.23 18.35 -29.30
C ALA A 6 -13.63 19.21 -28.17
N THR A 7 -14.49 19.88 -27.41
CA THR A 7 -14.11 20.61 -26.19
C THR A 7 -13.41 19.63 -25.25
N ARG A 8 -12.09 19.74 -25.09
CA ARG A 8 -11.31 18.87 -24.22
C ARG A 8 -11.66 19.18 -22.76
N ASP A 9 -12.02 18.15 -22.02
CA ASP A 9 -12.24 18.23 -20.58
C ASP A 9 -10.94 18.65 -19.88
N HIS A 10 -11.04 19.45 -18.82
CA HIS A 10 -9.89 19.99 -18.07
C HIS A 10 -9.18 18.91 -17.21
N GLY A 11 -9.22 17.66 -17.64
CA GLY A 11 -8.75 16.48 -16.92
C GLY A 11 -8.18 15.36 -17.79
N ASP A 12 -7.91 15.59 -19.08
CA ASP A 12 -7.16 14.65 -19.93
C ASP A 12 -5.66 15.03 -19.93
N PRO A 13 -4.80 14.36 -19.14
CA PRO A 13 -3.38 14.70 -19.07
C PRO A 13 -2.59 14.25 -20.30
N GLY A 14 -3.17 13.46 -21.22
CA GLY A 14 -2.38 12.70 -22.19
C GLY A 14 -1.35 11.79 -21.51
N ASP A 15 -0.41 11.25 -22.28
CA ASP A 15 0.68 10.36 -21.84
C ASP A 15 1.73 11.06 -20.93
N ALA A 16 1.34 12.15 -20.27
CA ALA A 16 2.20 12.92 -19.37
C ALA A 16 2.28 12.24 -18.00
N PRO A 17 3.47 12.21 -17.36
CA PRO A 17 3.61 11.74 -15.98
C PRO A 17 2.67 12.50 -15.06
N SER A 18 1.89 11.78 -14.23
CA SER A 18 0.92 12.38 -13.28
C SER A 18 1.57 13.29 -12.24
N VAL A 19 2.89 13.22 -12.08
CA VAL A 19 3.68 14.10 -11.23
C VAL A 19 4.89 14.60 -12.03
N PRO A 20 5.04 15.91 -12.24
CA PRO A 20 6.21 16.45 -12.91
C PRO A 20 7.48 16.19 -12.08
N PRO A 21 8.65 15.99 -12.73
CA PRO A 21 9.88 15.77 -12.00
C PRO A 21 10.26 17.02 -11.17
N PRO A 22 10.98 16.83 -10.05
CA PRO A 22 11.41 17.96 -9.24
C PRO A 22 12.37 18.87 -10.02
N LEU A 23 12.26 20.19 -9.81
CA LEU A 23 13.11 21.18 -10.47
C LEU A 23 14.58 21.14 -9.99
N THR A 24 14.81 20.56 -8.80
CA THR A 24 16.11 20.42 -8.13
C THR A 24 16.18 19.10 -7.38
N GLU A 25 17.38 18.56 -7.18
CA GLU A 25 17.56 17.34 -6.39
C GLU A 25 17.05 17.49 -4.95
N PRO A 26 16.27 16.53 -4.42
CA PRO A 26 15.85 16.54 -3.02
C PRO A 26 17.04 16.37 -2.07
N VAL A 27 17.13 17.22 -1.05
CA VAL A 27 18.21 17.20 -0.04
C VAL A 27 18.15 15.93 0.84
N ASN A 28 16.96 15.35 1.00
CA ASN A 28 16.75 14.14 1.79
C ASN A 28 15.74 13.22 1.10
N THR A 29 16.18 12.02 0.75
CA THR A 29 15.38 10.98 0.11
C THR A 29 15.12 9.80 1.05
N VAL A 30 15.47 9.91 2.33
CA VAL A 30 15.27 8.87 3.34
C VAL A 30 13.77 8.56 3.42
N ARG A 31 13.49 7.26 3.32
CA ARG A 31 12.17 6.66 3.52
C ARG A 31 12.34 5.57 4.58
N PRO A 32 11.29 5.24 5.36
CA PRO A 32 11.33 4.06 6.22
C PRO A 32 11.81 2.83 5.43
N SER A 33 12.67 2.06 6.07
CA SER A 33 13.07 0.75 5.57
C SER A 33 11.86 -0.18 5.49
N ALA A 34 11.97 -1.25 4.71
CA ALA A 34 10.92 -2.27 4.64
C ALA A 34 10.54 -2.85 6.02
N ALA A 35 11.51 -2.95 6.95
CA ALA A 35 11.26 -3.40 8.31
C ALA A 35 10.46 -2.38 9.14
N GLU A 36 10.72 -1.08 8.95
CA GLU A 36 9.95 -0.02 9.61
C GLU A 36 8.54 0.09 9.04
N GLU A 37 8.37 -0.06 7.73
CA GLU A 37 7.04 -0.13 7.11
C GLU A 37 6.25 -1.35 7.60
N ALA A 38 6.87 -2.54 7.65
CA ALA A 38 6.22 -3.73 8.18
C ALA A 38 5.78 -3.58 9.65
N ARG A 39 6.62 -2.98 10.50
CA ARG A 39 6.25 -2.67 11.89
C ARG A 39 5.10 -1.67 11.98
N THR A 40 5.09 -0.68 11.09
CA THR A 40 4.02 0.32 11.03
C THR A 40 2.70 -0.31 10.62
N ILE A 41 2.70 -1.16 9.58
CA ILE A 41 1.51 -1.91 9.14
C ILE A 41 0.98 -2.80 10.27
N ALA A 42 1.84 -3.61 10.89
CA ALA A 42 1.43 -4.50 11.98
C ALA A 42 0.87 -3.75 13.18
N ALA A 43 1.39 -2.56 13.50
CA ALA A 43 0.91 -1.75 14.64
C ALA A 43 -0.35 -0.92 14.31
N SER A 44 -0.70 -0.77 13.02
CA SER A 44 -1.84 0.05 12.58
C SER A 44 -3.22 -0.59 12.80
N THR A 45 -3.25 -1.89 13.12
CA THR A 45 -4.47 -2.67 13.32
C THR A 45 -4.28 -3.70 14.43
N ASN A 46 -5.38 -4.22 14.94
CA ASN A 46 -5.42 -5.33 15.90
C ASN A 46 -6.11 -6.57 15.32
N THR A 47 -6.29 -6.65 14.01
CA THR A 47 -6.97 -7.75 13.32
C THR A 47 -6.19 -8.22 12.10
N GLY A 48 -6.33 -9.49 11.74
CA GLY A 48 -5.70 -10.08 10.55
C GLY A 48 -6.26 -11.45 10.17
N THR A 49 -5.70 -12.04 9.11
CA THR A 49 -6.00 -13.41 8.67
C THR A 49 -4.83 -14.33 9.03
N LEU A 50 -5.05 -15.26 9.95
CA LEU A 50 -4.08 -16.30 10.27
C LEU A 50 -4.25 -17.48 9.33
N ALA A 51 -3.18 -17.85 8.63
CA ALA A 51 -3.10 -19.07 7.85
C ALA A 51 -2.50 -20.20 8.70
N THR A 52 -3.24 -21.28 8.87
CA THR A 52 -2.81 -22.50 9.58
C THR A 52 -3.01 -23.72 8.69
N LEU A 53 -2.58 -24.90 9.15
CA LEU A 53 -2.91 -26.16 8.52
C LEU A 53 -4.04 -26.84 9.30
N THR A 54 -4.99 -27.47 8.62
CA THR A 54 -5.94 -28.39 9.24
C THR A 54 -5.22 -29.66 9.74
N GLY A 55 -5.94 -30.54 10.43
CA GLY A 55 -5.40 -31.85 10.83
C GLY A 55 -4.91 -32.71 9.64
N ASP A 56 -5.49 -32.50 8.47
CA ASP A 56 -5.16 -33.21 7.23
C ASP A 56 -4.13 -32.46 6.35
N GLY A 57 -3.68 -31.27 6.78
CA GLY A 57 -2.65 -30.49 6.09
C GLY A 57 -3.17 -29.45 5.09
N ASP A 58 -4.48 -29.24 4.99
CA ASP A 58 -5.04 -28.21 4.12
C ASP A 58 -4.83 -26.79 4.71
N PRO A 59 -4.61 -25.75 3.89
CA PRO A 59 -4.53 -24.38 4.40
C PRO A 59 -5.88 -23.89 4.91
N TRP A 60 -5.89 -23.34 6.12
CA TRP A 60 -7.08 -22.78 6.77
C TRP A 60 -6.89 -21.31 7.12
N ALA A 61 -7.82 -20.46 6.67
CA ALA A 61 -7.82 -19.02 6.92
C ALA A 61 -8.77 -18.66 8.07
N SER A 62 -8.26 -18.03 9.13
CA SER A 62 -9.05 -17.58 10.28
C SER A 62 -8.94 -16.08 10.47
N PHE A 63 -10.05 -15.38 10.67
CA PHE A 63 -10.05 -14.01 11.17
C PHE A 63 -9.64 -14.03 12.65
N VAL A 64 -8.61 -13.26 13.02
CA VAL A 64 -8.07 -13.20 14.37
C VAL A 64 -7.89 -11.77 14.83
N THR A 65 -7.99 -11.55 16.14
CA THR A 65 -7.48 -10.35 16.81
C THR A 65 -6.07 -10.61 17.32
N TYR A 66 -5.20 -9.60 17.34
CA TYR A 66 -3.86 -9.71 17.92
C TYR A 66 -3.40 -8.41 18.58
N GLY A 67 -2.45 -8.53 19.50
CA GLY A 67 -1.58 -7.44 19.97
C GLY A 67 -0.12 -7.65 19.54
N LEU A 68 0.79 -6.73 19.89
CA LEU A 68 2.21 -6.84 19.57
C LEU A 68 3.09 -6.82 20.84
N LEU A 69 4.02 -7.76 20.94
CA LEU A 69 5.12 -7.76 21.91
C LEU A 69 6.46 -7.66 21.17
N GLY A 70 7.09 -6.49 21.20
CA GLY A 70 8.35 -6.27 20.48
C GLY A 70 8.25 -6.42 18.95
N GLY A 71 7.05 -6.29 18.39
CA GLY A 71 6.77 -6.51 16.96
C GLY A 71 6.29 -7.93 16.62
N ALA A 72 6.31 -8.87 17.58
CA ALA A 72 5.72 -10.19 17.41
C ALA A 72 4.21 -10.18 17.71
N PRO A 73 3.34 -10.69 16.81
CA PRO A 73 1.92 -10.87 17.09
C PRO A 73 1.66 -11.82 18.27
N VAL A 74 0.76 -11.41 19.16
CA VAL A 74 0.22 -12.22 20.27
C VAL A 74 -1.28 -12.36 20.07
N LEU A 75 -1.73 -13.61 19.93
CA LEU A 75 -3.12 -14.01 19.68
C LEU A 75 -3.82 -14.43 20.97
#